data_AF-A0A7C8D0Z6-F1
#
_entry.id   AF-A0A7C8D0Z6-F1
#
_cell.length_a   1.000
_cell.length_b   1.000
_cell.length_c   1.000
_cell.angle_alpha   90.00
_cell.angle_beta   90.00
_cell.angle_gamma   90.00
#
_symmetry.space_group_name_H-M   'P 1'
#
loop_
_entity.id
_entity.type
_entity.pdbx_description
1 polymer ?
#
loop_
_entity_poly.entity_id
_entity_poly.type
_entity_poly.pdbx_seq_one_letter_code
_entity_poly.pdbx_strand_id
1 'polypeptide(L)'
;MGEKKAWYTPLTKSLINTQEIIFLTSSLLAIGIIVYDSINDLRNTNQSEWTILVIIDILLLGYFVTVLAKSHSETDNRIEWWKWNFYQVIALFPLLGTAIPGLGGAGVLRFLLLVPAIQAILRMLNIAEGGEVSVQKRITHLFIIVLLLTLAGAVLTLMFEIQYEDKCIADPTCNEATLVLTFDNSIWYAVETITTVGYGEYFPHSVGARVVATFLLFVGIGMFGTLAATLSQLFFSNQMWRNKQREDFIAKLHLLTELHDKGDLSDSQFMSAKKRLAEVRQDDEKELSELDASTGMIARKKSIDISERKERLDEAKQFFSEIAEKEK
;
A
#
# COMPACT_ATOMS: atom_id res chain seq x y z
N MET A 1 -14.59 -5.49 -26.82
CA MET A 1 -14.03 -4.17 -26.44
C MET A 1 -14.27 -4.01 -24.95
N GLY A 2 -13.23 -4.16 -24.13
CA GLY A 2 -13.38 -3.99 -22.68
C GLY A 2 -13.60 -2.51 -22.36
N GLU A 3 -14.60 -2.21 -21.52
CA GLU A 3 -14.79 -0.87 -20.95
C GLU A 3 -13.46 -0.34 -20.43
N LYS A 4 -13.03 0.82 -20.94
CA LYS A 4 -11.87 1.51 -20.40
C LYS A 4 -12.32 2.16 -19.09
N LYS A 5 -12.25 1.38 -18.01
CA LYS A 5 -12.63 1.86 -16.68
C LYS A 5 -11.79 3.08 -16.32
N ALA A 6 -12.52 4.15 -16.05
CA ALA A 6 -12.08 5.46 -15.63
C ALA A 6 -10.91 5.39 -14.64
N TRP A 7 -9.89 6.20 -14.88
CA TRP A 7 -8.89 6.50 -13.87
C TRP A 7 -9.61 7.20 -12.69
N TYR A 8 -9.49 6.64 -11.48
CA TYR A 8 -10.15 7.02 -10.21
C TYR A 8 -11.58 6.50 -9.91
N THR A 9 -11.92 5.27 -10.31
CA THR A 9 -12.93 4.49 -9.55
C THR A 9 -12.26 3.75 -8.38
N PRO A 10 -12.84 3.74 -7.17
CA PRO A 10 -12.21 3.22 -5.95
C PRO A 10 -11.90 1.72 -5.94
N LEU A 11 -12.33 0.94 -6.95
CA LEU A 11 -12.40 -0.52 -6.88
C LEU A 11 -11.72 -1.29 -8.02
N THR A 12 -10.93 -0.66 -8.90
CA THR A 12 -10.64 -1.28 -10.22
C THR A 12 -9.17 -1.44 -10.61
N LYS A 13 -8.17 -0.97 -9.84
CA LYS A 13 -6.75 -1.18 -10.18
C LYS A 13 -5.91 -1.69 -9.00
N SER A 14 -4.96 -2.57 -9.31
CA SER A 14 -4.25 -3.44 -8.35
C SER A 14 -2.95 -2.87 -7.77
N LEU A 15 -2.42 -1.74 -8.27
CA LEU A 15 -1.16 -1.15 -7.79
C LEU A 15 -1.15 0.37 -7.98
N ILE A 16 -0.51 1.07 -7.04
CA ILE A 16 -0.19 2.49 -7.16
C ILE A 16 0.84 2.67 -8.26
N ASN A 17 0.53 3.53 -9.23
CA ASN A 17 1.46 3.92 -10.28
C ASN A 17 2.40 5.04 -9.80
N THR A 18 3.56 5.20 -10.43
CA THR A 18 4.47 6.34 -10.20
C THR A 18 3.75 7.68 -10.28
N GLN A 19 2.79 7.82 -11.20
CA GLN A 19 1.97 9.02 -11.34
C GLN A 19 1.10 9.31 -10.10
N GLU A 20 0.60 8.29 -9.41
CA GLU A 20 -0.16 8.46 -8.17
C GLU A 20 0.76 8.90 -7.03
N ILE A 21 1.98 8.35 -6.94
CA ILE A 21 2.97 8.83 -5.95
C ILE A 21 3.30 10.30 -6.19
N ILE A 22 3.56 10.70 -7.44
CA ILE A 22 3.84 12.10 -7.80
C ILE A 22 2.65 13.00 -7.45
N PHE A 23 1.43 12.55 -7.70
CA PHE A 23 0.22 13.28 -7.33
C PHE A 23 0.10 13.44 -5.82
N LEU A 24 0.35 12.40 -5.03
CA LEU A 24 0.29 12.46 -3.57
C LEU A 24 1.39 13.33 -2.97
N THR A 25 2.61 13.25 -3.48
CA THR A 25 3.72 14.09 -3.00
C THR A 25 3.51 15.57 -3.34
N SER A 26 3.04 15.87 -4.56
CA SER A 26 2.64 17.24 -4.92
C SER A 26 1.45 17.75 -4.12
N SER A 27 0.50 16.87 -3.77
CA SER A 27 -0.62 17.21 -2.88
C SER A 27 -0.14 17.59 -1.47
N LEU A 28 0.82 16.83 -0.92
CA LEU A 28 1.42 17.16 0.37
C LEU A 28 2.15 18.51 0.32
N LEU A 29 2.87 18.79 -0.76
CA LEU A 29 3.51 20.09 -0.97
C LEU A 29 2.48 21.23 -1.04
N ALA A 30 1.39 21.07 -1.81
CA ALA A 30 0.34 22.07 -1.95
C ALA A 30 -0.40 22.35 -0.62
N ILE A 31 -0.52 21.33 0.23
CA ILE A 31 -1.04 21.44 1.60
C ILE A 31 -0.04 22.18 2.50
N GLY A 32 1.24 21.79 2.43
CA GLY A 32 2.32 22.42 3.21
C GLY A 32 2.44 23.92 2.93
N ILE A 33 2.25 24.36 1.69
CA ILE A 33 2.24 25.79 1.32
C ILE A 33 1.14 26.56 2.09
N ILE A 34 -0.08 26.03 2.17
CA ILE A 34 -1.18 26.69 2.89
C ILE A 34 -0.89 26.74 4.38
N VAL A 35 -0.40 25.66 4.97
CA VAL A 35 -0.10 25.66 6.40
C VAL A 35 1.05 26.59 6.70
N TYR A 36 2.09 26.62 5.87
CA TYR A 36 3.20 27.55 6.03
C TYR A 36 2.76 29.01 5.94
N ASP A 37 1.90 29.37 4.98
CA ASP A 37 1.29 30.70 4.91
C ASP A 37 0.43 31.02 6.14
N SER A 38 -0.42 30.06 6.57
CA SER A 38 -1.31 30.23 7.72
C SER A 38 -0.56 30.43 9.04
N ILE A 39 0.61 29.83 9.21
CA ILE A 39 1.40 29.93 10.45
C ILE A 39 2.19 31.25 10.49
N ASN A 40 2.78 31.64 9.36
CA ASN A 40 3.70 32.78 9.33
C ASN A 40 3.01 34.10 8.94
N ASP A 41 1.71 34.05 8.60
CA ASP A 41 0.92 35.17 8.09
C ASP A 41 1.70 35.97 7.03
N LEU A 42 2.27 35.24 6.06
CA LEU A 42 3.29 35.77 5.15
C LEU A 42 2.79 36.95 4.33
N ARG A 43 1.48 37.00 4.08
CA ARG A 43 0.84 38.13 3.44
C ARG A 43 1.15 39.45 4.15
N ASN A 44 1.05 39.46 5.48
CA ASN A 44 1.24 40.67 6.29
C ASN A 44 2.71 40.84 6.71
N THR A 45 3.42 39.74 6.93
CA THR A 45 4.80 39.74 7.44
C THR A 45 5.85 39.89 6.33
N ASN A 46 5.72 39.16 5.22
CA ASN A 46 6.72 39.09 4.16
C ASN A 46 6.12 38.85 2.77
N GLN A 47 5.73 39.95 2.11
CA GLN A 47 4.98 39.88 0.86
C GLN A 47 5.76 39.28 -0.32
N SER A 48 7.09 39.33 -0.32
CA SER A 48 7.91 38.72 -1.39
C SER A 48 7.86 37.19 -1.33
N GLU A 49 8.02 36.62 -0.13
CA GLU A 49 7.89 35.18 0.11
C GLU A 49 6.48 34.69 -0.20
N TRP A 50 5.46 35.43 0.24
CA TRP A 50 4.07 35.12 -0.10
C TRP A 50 3.84 35.07 -1.61
N THR A 51 4.38 36.03 -2.36
CA THR A 51 4.24 36.07 -3.83
C THR A 51 4.91 34.87 -4.50
N ILE A 52 6.08 34.43 -4.01
CA ILE A 52 6.76 33.23 -4.51
C ILE A 52 5.89 31.99 -4.27
N LEU A 53 5.31 31.85 -3.08
CA LEU A 53 4.43 30.74 -2.75
C LEU A 53 3.18 30.72 -3.64
N VAL A 54 2.58 31.87 -3.92
CA VAL A 54 1.44 31.97 -4.85
C VAL A 54 1.82 31.51 -6.25
N ILE A 55 3.02 31.84 -6.75
CA ILE A 55 3.48 31.38 -8.07
C ILE A 55 3.64 29.86 -8.09
N ILE A 56 4.32 29.30 -7.08
CA ILE A 56 4.49 27.85 -6.94
C ILE A 56 3.12 27.16 -6.86
N ASP A 57 2.20 27.75 -6.10
CA ASP A 57 0.85 27.25 -5.93
C ASP A 57 0.07 27.19 -7.24
N ILE A 58 0.13 28.26 -8.05
CA ILE A 58 -0.52 28.29 -9.36
C ILE A 58 0.04 27.21 -10.30
N LEU A 59 1.36 26.96 -10.25
CA LEU A 59 1.97 25.88 -11.04
C LEU A 59 1.46 24.50 -10.59
N LEU A 60 1.35 24.27 -9.29
CA LEU A 60 0.80 23.02 -8.74
C LEU A 60 -0.68 22.84 -9.09
N LEU A 61 -1.49 23.90 -9.00
CA LEU A 61 -2.88 23.87 -9.43
C LEU A 61 -3.01 23.58 -10.92
N GLY A 62 -2.18 24.21 -11.76
CA GLY A 62 -2.09 23.89 -13.18
C GLY A 62 -1.82 22.40 -13.41
N TYR A 63 -0.86 21.83 -12.68
CA TYR A 63 -0.59 20.40 -12.69
C TYR A 63 -1.83 19.57 -12.29
N PHE A 64 -2.47 19.86 -11.15
CA PHE A 64 -3.67 19.11 -10.71
C PHE A 64 -4.83 19.22 -11.69
N VAL A 65 -5.05 20.39 -12.28
CA VAL A 65 -6.05 20.60 -13.33
C VAL A 65 -5.74 19.71 -14.55
N THR A 66 -4.48 19.63 -14.99
CA THR A 66 -4.13 18.76 -16.13
C THR A 66 -4.38 17.28 -15.83
N VAL A 67 -4.08 16.84 -14.61
CA VAL A 67 -4.30 15.46 -14.14
C VAL A 67 -5.80 15.15 -14.11
N LEU A 68 -6.60 16.02 -13.51
CA LEU A 68 -8.06 15.86 -13.40
C LEU A 68 -8.75 15.96 -14.77
N ALA A 69 -8.35 16.90 -15.61
CA ALA A 69 -8.89 17.07 -16.96
C ALA A 69 -8.62 15.85 -17.84
N LYS A 70 -7.40 15.29 -17.78
CA LYS A 70 -7.04 14.04 -18.46
C LYS A 70 -7.85 12.86 -17.92
N SER A 71 -7.96 12.73 -16.60
CA SER A 71 -8.78 11.69 -15.96
C SER A 71 -10.24 11.73 -16.42
N HIS A 72 -10.82 12.93 -16.46
CA HIS A 72 -12.20 13.14 -16.88
C HIS A 72 -12.40 12.89 -18.40
N SER A 73 -11.43 13.25 -19.25
CA SER A 73 -11.54 13.07 -20.71
C SER A 73 -11.38 11.62 -21.17
N GLU A 74 -10.59 10.82 -20.45
CA GLU A 74 -10.38 9.40 -20.73
C GLU A 74 -11.53 8.50 -20.25
N THR A 75 -12.49 9.06 -19.51
CA THR A 75 -13.57 8.30 -18.88
C THR A 75 -14.80 8.21 -19.78
N ASP A 76 -15.28 6.99 -20.01
CA ASP A 76 -16.50 6.72 -20.80
C ASP A 76 -17.77 7.29 -20.12
N ASN A 77 -17.89 7.19 -18.77
CA ASN A 77 -19.04 7.68 -17.99
C ASN A 77 -18.68 8.86 -17.06
N ARG A 78 -18.99 10.08 -17.52
CA ARG A 78 -18.66 11.32 -16.80
C ARG A 78 -19.43 11.53 -15.49
N ILE A 79 -20.65 11.01 -15.39
CA ILE A 79 -21.46 11.11 -14.16
C ILE A 79 -20.78 10.33 -13.04
N GLU A 80 -20.31 9.12 -13.37
CA GLU A 80 -19.59 8.28 -12.41
C GLU A 80 -18.27 8.93 -11.98
N TRP A 81 -17.56 9.58 -12.90
CA TRP A 81 -16.35 10.33 -12.56
C TRP A 81 -16.63 11.42 -11.51
N TRP A 82 -17.66 12.23 -11.71
CA TRP A 82 -18.00 13.31 -10.78
C TRP A 82 -18.40 12.80 -9.40
N LYS A 83 -19.14 11.69 -9.30
CA LYS A 83 -19.49 11.09 -7.99
C LYS A 83 -18.25 10.79 -7.13
N TRP A 84 -17.15 10.36 -7.75
CA TRP A 84 -15.94 9.94 -7.04
C TRP A 84 -14.82 10.98 -7.01
N ASN A 85 -14.90 12.06 -7.80
CA ASN A 85 -13.80 13.03 -7.93
C ASN A 85 -14.20 14.48 -7.67
N PHE A 86 -15.49 14.79 -7.42
CA PHE A 86 -15.94 16.17 -7.19
C PHE A 86 -15.19 16.86 -6.05
N TYR A 87 -14.84 16.13 -4.98
CA TYR A 87 -14.12 16.68 -3.85
C TYR A 87 -12.72 17.19 -4.24
N GLN A 88 -12.08 16.59 -5.25
CA GLN A 88 -10.76 17.02 -5.72
C GLN A 88 -10.86 18.38 -6.42
N VAL A 89 -11.95 18.62 -7.14
CA VAL A 89 -12.22 19.92 -7.78
C VAL A 89 -12.41 21.01 -6.74
N ILE A 90 -13.16 20.71 -5.67
CA ILE A 90 -13.33 21.63 -4.51
C ILE A 90 -11.98 21.89 -3.82
N ALA A 91 -11.10 20.88 -3.79
CA ALA A 91 -9.77 20.99 -3.19
C ALA A 91 -8.78 21.84 -4.00
N LEU A 92 -9.09 22.19 -5.26
CA LEU A 92 -8.24 23.08 -6.08
C LEU A 92 -8.37 24.56 -5.70
N PHE A 93 -8.84 24.86 -4.50
CA PHE A 93 -8.94 26.23 -4.02
C PHE A 93 -7.55 26.89 -3.99
N PRO A 94 -7.34 28.02 -4.68
CA PRO A 94 -6.02 28.64 -4.79
C PRO A 94 -5.60 29.34 -3.50
N LEU A 95 -4.28 29.42 -3.26
CA LEU A 95 -3.73 30.18 -2.13
C LEU A 95 -4.15 31.64 -2.21
N LEU A 96 -4.16 32.23 -3.41
CA LEU A 96 -4.68 33.59 -3.62
C LEU A 96 -6.12 33.76 -3.10
N GLY A 97 -6.93 32.70 -3.12
CA GLY A 97 -8.30 32.70 -2.63
C GLY A 97 -8.40 32.85 -1.10
N THR A 98 -7.41 32.40 -0.34
CA THR A 98 -7.40 32.55 1.14
C THR A 98 -7.19 34.02 1.54
N ALA A 99 -6.60 34.83 0.66
CA ALA A 99 -6.43 36.27 0.88
C ALA A 99 -7.75 37.07 0.77
N ILE A 100 -8.82 36.48 0.23
CA ILE A 100 -10.11 37.15 0.13
C ILE A 100 -10.76 37.20 1.52
N PRO A 101 -11.18 38.39 2.01
CA PRO A 101 -11.87 38.51 3.30
C PRO A 101 -13.05 37.54 3.40
N GLY A 102 -13.10 36.75 4.48
CA GLY A 102 -14.13 35.73 4.71
C GLY A 102 -13.83 34.35 4.10
N LEU A 103 -12.82 34.21 3.24
CA LEU A 103 -12.42 32.93 2.63
C LEU A 103 -11.09 32.36 3.16
N GLY A 104 -10.48 32.98 4.17
CA GLY A 104 -9.22 32.49 4.77
C GLY A 104 -9.27 31.02 5.19
N GLY A 105 -10.39 30.58 5.79
CA GLY A 105 -10.60 29.19 6.20
C GLY A 105 -10.80 28.20 5.04
N ALA A 106 -11.05 28.66 3.82
CA ALA A 106 -11.25 27.78 2.66
C ALA A 106 -9.96 27.01 2.28
N GLY A 107 -8.80 27.42 2.78
CA GLY A 107 -7.55 26.66 2.64
C GLY A 107 -7.66 25.22 3.17
N VAL A 108 -8.52 24.98 4.16
CA VAL A 108 -8.78 23.63 4.71
C VAL A 108 -9.38 22.67 3.66
N LEU A 109 -10.00 23.18 2.60
CA LEU A 109 -10.53 22.34 1.53
C LEU A 109 -9.43 21.54 0.81
N ARG A 110 -8.18 22.01 0.82
CA ARG A 110 -7.05 21.31 0.20
C ARG A 110 -6.74 19.96 0.83
N PHE A 111 -7.09 19.75 2.09
CA PHE A 111 -6.89 18.46 2.74
C PHE A 111 -7.78 17.35 2.14
N LEU A 112 -8.80 17.70 1.34
CA LEU A 112 -9.53 16.74 0.52
C LEU A 112 -8.63 16.06 -0.54
N LEU A 113 -7.47 16.64 -0.88
CA LEU A 113 -6.44 16.01 -1.71
C LEU A 113 -5.76 14.80 -1.03
N LEU A 114 -6.01 14.57 0.27
CA LEU A 114 -5.53 13.37 0.97
C LEU A 114 -6.46 12.16 0.78
N VAL A 115 -7.71 12.37 0.36
CA VAL A 115 -8.67 11.28 0.13
C VAL A 115 -8.14 10.24 -0.89
N PRO A 116 -7.47 10.62 -2.00
CA PRO A 116 -6.82 9.68 -2.90
C PRO A 116 -5.77 8.78 -2.22
N ALA A 117 -5.04 9.25 -1.21
CA ALA A 117 -4.09 8.43 -0.45
C ALA A 117 -4.83 7.35 0.36
N ILE A 118 -5.94 7.71 1.01
CA ILE A 118 -6.79 6.77 1.75
C ILE A 118 -7.37 5.72 0.79
N GLN A 119 -7.90 6.16 -0.35
CA GLN A 119 -8.41 5.25 -1.38
C GLN A 119 -7.31 4.32 -1.90
N ALA A 120 -6.08 4.79 -2.03
CA ALA A 120 -4.96 3.96 -2.47
C ALA A 120 -4.64 2.83 -1.47
N ILE A 121 -4.75 3.10 -0.16
CA ILE A 121 -4.66 2.07 0.89
C ILE A 121 -5.80 1.06 0.77
N LEU A 122 -7.05 1.54 0.66
CA LEU A 122 -8.22 0.66 0.55
C LEU A 122 -8.14 -0.24 -0.70
N ARG A 123 -7.66 0.29 -1.82
CA ARG A 123 -7.37 -0.50 -3.03
C ARG A 123 -6.35 -1.60 -2.76
N MET A 124 -5.29 -1.31 -2.00
CA MET A 124 -4.28 -2.30 -1.63
C MET A 124 -4.80 -3.40 -0.71
N LEU A 125 -5.77 -3.10 0.16
CA LEU A 125 -6.45 -4.09 1.01
C LEU A 125 -7.32 -5.03 0.16
N ASN A 126 -8.03 -4.47 -0.81
CA ASN A 126 -8.95 -5.20 -1.69
C ASN A 126 -8.25 -5.87 -2.90
N ILE A 127 -6.92 -6.00 -2.89
CA ILE A 127 -6.21 -6.85 -3.86
C ILE A 127 -6.54 -8.30 -3.50
N ALA A 128 -7.70 -8.76 -3.98
CA ALA A 128 -8.09 -10.15 -4.02
C ALA A 128 -7.11 -10.90 -4.94
N GLU A 129 -6.19 -11.63 -4.31
CA GLU A 129 -5.55 -12.90 -4.73
C GLU A 129 -4.95 -13.09 -6.14
N GLY A 130 -5.10 -12.17 -7.10
CA GLY A 130 -4.84 -12.42 -8.53
C GLY A 130 -3.71 -11.63 -9.18
N GLY A 131 -2.99 -10.76 -8.46
CA GLY A 131 -1.90 -9.97 -9.03
C GLY A 131 -0.51 -10.59 -8.77
N GLU A 132 0.34 -10.67 -9.80
CA GLU A 132 1.77 -11.02 -9.72
C GLU A 132 2.62 -9.90 -9.06
N VAL A 133 2.11 -9.31 -7.99
CA VAL A 133 2.79 -8.21 -7.32
C VAL A 133 3.72 -8.78 -6.28
N SER A 134 5.02 -8.51 -6.43
CA SER A 134 6.01 -8.83 -5.40
C SER A 134 5.58 -8.23 -4.06
N VAL A 135 5.60 -9.05 -3.02
CA VAL A 135 5.37 -8.67 -1.62
C VAL A 135 6.19 -7.42 -1.25
N GLN A 136 7.43 -7.34 -1.74
CA GLN A 136 8.31 -6.21 -1.50
C GLN A 136 7.72 -4.89 -2.03
N LYS A 137 7.17 -4.87 -3.25
CA LYS A 137 6.56 -3.66 -3.82
C LYS A 137 5.34 -3.23 -3.00
N ARG A 138 4.51 -4.17 -2.54
CA ARG A 138 3.33 -3.84 -1.71
C ARG A 138 3.74 -3.16 -0.40
N ILE A 139 4.76 -3.70 0.27
CA ILE A 139 5.31 -3.13 1.51
C ILE A 139 5.86 -1.73 1.24
N THR A 140 6.72 -1.54 0.23
CA THR A 140 7.32 -0.23 -0.06
C THR A 140 6.26 0.84 -0.33
N HIS A 141 5.23 0.55 -1.13
CA HIS A 141 4.20 1.54 -1.41
C HIS A 141 3.34 1.84 -0.18
N LEU A 142 3.00 0.82 0.64
CA LEU A 142 2.31 1.03 1.90
C LEU A 142 3.08 1.99 2.81
N PHE A 143 4.39 1.76 3.01
CA PHE A 143 5.24 2.63 3.82
C PHE A 143 5.27 4.07 3.29
N ILE A 144 5.37 4.26 1.97
CA ILE A 144 5.37 5.60 1.36
C ILE A 144 4.04 6.32 1.63
N ILE A 145 2.90 5.67 1.41
CA ILE A 145 1.60 6.31 1.64
C ILE A 145 1.42 6.64 3.12
N VAL A 146 1.77 5.70 4.01
CA VAL A 146 1.64 5.92 5.44
C VAL A 146 2.53 7.08 5.88
N LEU A 147 3.78 7.15 5.42
CA LEU A 147 4.66 8.29 5.68
C LEU A 147 4.05 9.61 5.21
N LEU A 148 3.48 9.66 4.00
CA LEU A 148 2.82 10.86 3.48
C LEU A 148 1.60 11.25 4.32
N LEU A 149 0.80 10.28 4.77
CA LEU A 149 -0.34 10.53 5.65
C LEU A 149 0.08 10.99 7.04
N THR A 150 1.19 10.46 7.59
CA THR A 150 1.75 10.92 8.87
C THR A 150 2.19 12.37 8.77
N LEU A 151 2.93 12.74 7.71
CA LEU A 151 3.36 14.13 7.49
C LEU A 151 2.16 15.06 7.29
N ALA A 152 1.16 14.64 6.52
CA ALA A 152 -0.06 15.41 6.33
C ALA A 152 -0.83 15.59 7.66
N GLY A 153 -0.93 14.53 8.47
CA GLY A 153 -1.59 14.54 9.76
C GLY A 153 -0.88 15.42 10.80
N ALA A 154 0.46 15.42 10.81
CA ALA A 154 1.26 16.33 11.62
C ALA A 154 0.93 17.79 11.29
N VAL A 155 1.03 18.15 10.01
CA VAL A 155 0.77 19.50 9.49
C VAL A 155 -0.68 19.94 9.73
N LEU A 156 -1.64 19.03 9.59
CA LEU A 156 -3.06 19.25 9.91
C LEU A 156 -3.29 19.54 11.39
N THR A 157 -2.69 18.72 12.26
CA THR A 157 -2.80 18.86 13.71
C THR A 157 -2.25 20.20 14.14
N LEU A 158 -1.05 20.55 13.66
CA LEU A 158 -0.41 21.84 13.90
C LEU A 158 -1.32 23.01 13.49
N MET A 159 -1.88 22.97 12.29
CA MET A 159 -2.78 24.02 11.81
C MET A 159 -4.01 24.20 12.72
N PHE A 160 -4.63 23.11 13.16
CA PHE A 160 -5.81 23.17 14.04
C PHE A 160 -5.48 23.60 15.47
N GLU A 161 -4.32 23.20 15.99
CA GLU A 161 -3.88 23.57 17.34
C GLU A 161 -3.46 25.04 17.41
N ILE A 162 -2.80 25.59 16.38
CA ILE A 162 -2.49 27.02 16.30
C ILE A 162 -3.79 27.85 16.27
N GLN A 163 -4.82 27.41 15.55
CA GLN A 163 -6.12 28.08 15.56
C GLN A 163 -6.87 27.95 16.90
N TYR A 164 -6.48 26.98 17.73
CA TYR A 164 -7.08 26.75 19.05
C TYR A 164 -6.30 27.46 20.16
N GLU A 165 -5.04 27.84 19.92
CA GLU A 165 -4.14 28.48 20.87
C GLU A 165 -4.80 29.67 21.57
N ASP A 166 -5.38 30.63 20.83
CA ASP A 166 -6.06 31.79 21.40
C ASP A 166 -7.18 31.42 22.39
N LYS A 167 -7.90 30.33 22.11
CA LYS A 167 -8.97 29.83 22.99
C LYS A 167 -8.41 29.15 24.23
N CYS A 168 -7.28 28.46 24.09
CA CYS A 168 -6.58 27.84 25.21
C CYS A 168 -6.03 28.91 26.17
N ILE A 169 -5.37 29.94 25.65
CA ILE A 169 -4.81 31.04 26.45
C ILE A 169 -5.91 31.76 27.25
N ALA A 170 -7.12 31.88 26.68
CA ALA A 170 -8.26 32.49 27.36
C ALA A 170 -8.85 31.61 28.48
N ASP A 171 -8.53 30.31 28.54
CA ASP A 171 -9.02 29.37 29.55
C ASP A 171 -7.96 29.11 30.62
N PRO A 172 -8.19 29.51 31.90
CA PRO A 172 -7.23 29.32 32.99
C PRO A 172 -6.89 27.85 33.31
N THR A 173 -7.70 26.91 32.82
CA THR A 173 -7.50 25.47 33.04
C THR A 173 -6.69 24.81 31.93
N CYS A 174 -6.42 25.52 30.83
CA CYS A 174 -5.68 24.99 29.72
C CYS A 174 -4.17 24.95 30.01
N ASN A 175 -3.52 23.86 29.65
CA ASN A 175 -2.07 23.73 29.75
C ASN A 175 -1.44 23.83 28.37
N GLU A 176 -0.91 25.01 28.05
CA GLU A 176 -0.29 25.32 26.75
C GLU A 176 0.90 24.40 26.42
N ALA A 177 1.62 23.88 27.43
CA ALA A 177 2.76 23.00 27.22
C ALA A 177 2.39 21.66 26.56
N THR A 178 1.09 21.31 26.54
CA THR A 178 0.58 20.08 25.94
C THR A 178 0.06 20.27 24.51
N LEU A 179 0.03 21.51 24.01
CA LEU A 179 -0.42 21.82 22.65
C LEU A 179 0.64 21.45 21.61
N VAL A 180 0.18 21.10 20.42
CA VAL A 180 1.03 20.81 19.26
C VAL A 180 1.28 22.10 18.46
N LEU A 181 2.13 22.99 18.97
CA LEU A 181 2.34 24.34 18.39
C LEU A 181 3.55 24.49 17.47
N THR A 182 4.49 23.55 17.49
CA THR A 182 5.69 23.60 16.64
C THR A 182 5.69 22.49 15.60
N PHE A 183 6.40 22.71 14.50
CA PHE A 183 6.59 21.68 13.46
C PHE A 183 7.21 20.41 14.03
N ASP A 184 8.25 20.53 14.85
CA ASP A 184 8.93 19.39 15.47
C ASP A 184 8.00 18.61 16.40
N ASN A 185 7.23 19.31 17.24
CA ASN A 185 6.24 18.67 18.13
C ASN A 185 5.16 17.96 17.31
N SER A 186 4.72 18.53 16.19
CA SER A 186 3.70 17.93 15.32
C SER A 186 4.16 16.64 14.64
N ILE A 187 5.41 16.59 14.18
CA ILE A 187 6.00 15.37 13.61
C ILE A 187 6.12 14.33 14.71
N TRP A 188 6.67 14.71 15.86
CA TRP A 188 6.86 13.81 16.98
C TRP A 188 5.53 13.19 17.43
N TYR A 189 4.51 14.02 17.66
CA TYR A 189 3.14 13.63 17.95
C TYR A 189 2.57 12.66 16.91
N ALA A 190 2.72 12.97 15.62
CA ALA A 190 2.17 12.12 14.56
C ALA A 190 2.87 10.76 14.51
N VAL A 191 4.19 10.71 14.75
CA VAL A 191 4.97 9.47 14.80
C VAL A 191 4.56 8.62 16.00
N GLU A 192 4.51 9.17 17.21
CA GLU A 192 4.09 8.40 18.40
C GLU A 192 2.64 7.91 18.30
N THR A 193 1.76 8.69 17.66
CA THR A 193 0.35 8.35 17.47
C THR A 193 0.19 7.20 16.48
N ILE A 194 0.83 7.30 15.31
CA ILE A 194 0.68 6.27 14.27
C ILE A 194 1.38 4.96 14.64
N THR A 195 2.48 5.04 15.39
CA THR A 195 3.18 3.87 15.94
C THR A 195 2.49 3.27 17.16
N THR A 196 1.38 3.87 17.61
CA THR A 196 0.59 3.45 18.80
C THR A 196 1.38 3.49 20.11
N VAL A 197 2.43 4.32 20.19
CA VAL A 197 3.22 4.53 21.42
C VAL A 197 2.48 5.49 22.35
N GLY A 198 2.19 6.70 21.87
CA GLY A 198 1.44 7.73 22.60
C GLY A 198 1.99 8.07 23.99
N TYR A 199 3.16 8.70 24.06
CA TYR A 199 3.77 9.12 25.33
C TYR A 199 2.91 10.15 26.07
N GLY A 200 2.18 10.99 25.32
CA GLY A 200 1.14 11.87 25.86
C GLY A 200 1.62 13.23 26.34
N GLU A 201 2.87 13.63 26.04
CA GLU A 201 3.34 15.00 26.25
C GLU A 201 2.57 16.02 25.40
N TYR A 202 2.26 15.66 24.15
CA TYR A 202 1.51 16.48 23.22
C TYR A 202 0.27 15.73 22.76
N PHE A 203 -0.88 16.40 22.76
CA PHE A 203 -2.13 15.78 22.32
C PHE A 203 -3.11 16.83 21.79
N PRO A 204 -4.02 16.43 20.88
CA PRO A 204 -4.93 17.36 20.22
C PRO A 204 -6.04 17.85 21.18
N HIS A 205 -6.14 19.16 21.33
CA HIS A 205 -7.19 19.80 22.12
C HIS A 205 -8.38 20.20 21.25
N SER A 206 -8.10 20.69 20.05
CA SER A 206 -9.12 21.14 19.11
C SER A 206 -9.93 19.97 18.54
N VAL A 207 -11.21 20.22 18.23
CA VAL A 207 -12.08 19.21 17.61
C VAL A 207 -11.51 18.75 16.27
N GLY A 208 -10.98 19.68 15.47
CA GLY A 208 -10.34 19.38 14.18
C GLY A 208 -9.14 18.45 14.33
N ALA A 209 -8.22 18.76 15.25
CA ALA A 209 -7.05 17.93 15.49
C ALA A 209 -7.42 16.55 16.06
N ARG A 210 -8.46 16.42 16.89
CA ARG A 210 -8.94 15.12 17.38
C ARG A 210 -9.53 14.25 16.27
N VAL A 211 -10.21 14.85 15.30
CA VAL A 211 -10.67 14.13 14.11
C VAL A 211 -9.47 13.61 13.32
N VAL A 212 -8.44 14.44 13.10
CA VAL A 212 -7.19 14.03 12.42
C VAL A 212 -6.49 12.89 13.16
N ALA A 213 -6.38 13.00 14.49
CA ALA A 213 -5.81 11.97 15.35
C ALA A 213 -6.54 10.62 15.20
N THR A 214 -7.87 10.67 15.16
CA THR A 214 -8.71 9.48 14.97
C THR A 214 -8.37 8.79 13.64
N PHE A 215 -8.21 9.55 12.55
CA PHE A 215 -7.78 8.99 11.26
C PHE A 215 -6.36 8.41 11.33
N LEU A 216 -5.40 9.11 11.96
CA LEU A 216 -4.03 8.61 12.13
C LEU A 216 -3.98 7.27 12.90
N LEU A 217 -4.80 7.11 13.94
CA LEU A 217 -4.92 5.86 14.69
C LEU A 217 -5.39 4.71 13.78
N PHE A 218 -6.44 4.93 12.97
CA PHE A 218 -6.90 3.90 12.03
C PHE A 218 -5.86 3.56 10.96
N VAL A 219 -5.12 4.55 10.44
CA VAL A 219 -4.04 4.32 9.48
C VAL A 219 -2.91 3.50 10.12
N GLY A 220 -2.51 3.81 11.35
CA GLY A 220 -1.49 3.07 12.09
C GLY A 220 -1.88 1.60 12.30
N ILE A 221 -3.07 1.35 12.85
CA ILE A 221 -3.60 -0.01 13.05
C ILE A 221 -3.66 -0.78 11.71
N GLY A 222 -4.14 -0.13 10.64
CA GLY A 222 -4.20 -0.73 9.31
C GLY A 222 -2.82 -1.07 8.74
N MET A 223 -1.83 -0.21 8.95
CA MET A 223 -0.44 -0.47 8.56
C MET A 223 0.13 -1.70 9.27
N PHE A 224 0.05 -1.76 10.60
CA PHE A 224 0.58 -2.91 11.34
C PHE A 224 -0.18 -4.21 11.01
N GLY A 225 -1.50 -4.14 10.83
CA GLY A 225 -2.30 -5.28 10.41
C GLY A 225 -1.89 -5.82 9.04
N THR A 226 -1.67 -4.95 8.06
CA THR A 226 -1.22 -5.34 6.72
C THR A 226 0.22 -5.85 6.72
N LEU A 227 1.11 -5.26 7.51
CA LEU A 227 2.48 -5.76 7.68
C LEU A 227 2.49 -7.16 8.30
N ALA A 228 1.72 -7.38 9.38
CA ALA A 228 1.60 -8.69 10.01
C ALA A 228 1.02 -9.73 9.05
N ALA A 229 -0.04 -9.39 8.30
CA ALA A 229 -0.62 -10.28 7.29
C ALA A 229 0.37 -10.63 6.17
N THR A 230 1.18 -9.66 5.74
CA THR A 230 2.18 -9.85 4.68
C THR A 230 3.33 -10.72 5.17
N LEU A 231 3.83 -10.50 6.39
CA LEU A 231 4.85 -11.36 7.01
C LEU A 231 4.33 -12.79 7.19
N SER A 232 3.09 -12.93 7.68
CA SER A 232 2.40 -14.21 7.80
C SER A 232 2.37 -14.95 6.46
N GLN A 233 1.99 -14.29 5.36
CA GLN A 233 2.00 -14.87 4.01
C GLN A 233 3.38 -15.40 3.58
N LEU A 234 4.46 -14.68 3.92
CA LEU A 234 5.83 -15.11 3.61
C LEU A 234 6.22 -16.38 4.39
N PHE A 235 5.86 -16.47 5.67
CA PHE A 235 6.14 -17.67 6.47
C PHE A 235 5.27 -18.87 6.05
N PHE A 236 3.99 -18.64 5.78
CA PHE A 236 3.06 -19.69 5.40
C PHE A 236 3.29 -20.22 3.97
N SER A 237 3.77 -19.40 3.03
CA SER A 237 4.08 -19.90 1.67
C SER A 237 5.13 -21.00 1.67
N ASN A 238 6.17 -20.85 2.50
CA ASN A 238 7.24 -21.85 2.62
C ASN A 238 6.72 -23.14 3.28
N GLN A 239 5.87 -23.02 4.31
CA GLN A 239 5.28 -24.20 4.97
C GLN A 239 4.29 -24.94 4.07
N MET A 240 3.45 -24.21 3.33
CA MET A 240 2.44 -24.80 2.46
C MET A 240 3.08 -25.59 1.32
N TRP A 241 4.14 -25.05 0.71
CA TRP A 241 4.91 -25.75 -0.31
C TRP A 241 5.53 -27.04 0.24
N ARG A 242 6.10 -26.98 1.46
CA ARG A 242 6.73 -28.15 2.12
C ARG A 242 5.71 -29.23 2.49
N ASN A 243 4.53 -28.83 2.96
CA ASN A 243 3.44 -29.77 3.25
C ASN A 243 2.91 -30.42 1.97
N LYS A 244 2.72 -29.65 0.89
CA LYS A 244 2.27 -30.18 -0.39
C LYS A 244 3.25 -31.20 -0.98
N GLN A 245 4.56 -30.92 -0.91
CA GLN A 245 5.57 -31.89 -1.34
C GLN A 245 5.53 -33.18 -0.51
N ARG A 246 5.35 -33.06 0.81
CA ARG A 246 5.23 -34.21 1.70
C ARG A 246 4.00 -35.06 1.38
N GLU A 247 2.86 -34.43 1.10
CA GLU A 247 1.64 -35.11 0.69
C GLU A 247 1.80 -35.82 -0.67
N ASP A 248 2.36 -35.12 -1.67
CA ASP A 248 2.64 -35.70 -3.00
C ASP A 248 3.61 -36.89 -2.89
N PHE A 249 4.63 -36.80 -2.04
CA PHE A 249 5.58 -37.89 -1.78
C PHE A 249 4.88 -39.11 -1.16
N ILE A 250 4.05 -38.91 -0.13
CA ILE A 250 3.30 -40.00 0.52
C ILE A 250 2.31 -40.65 -0.45
N ALA A 251 1.62 -39.85 -1.28
CA ALA A 251 0.68 -40.34 -2.28
C ALA A 251 1.39 -41.21 -3.34
N LYS A 252 2.53 -40.73 -3.88
CA LYS A 252 3.34 -41.50 -4.84
C LYS A 252 3.89 -42.79 -4.22
N LEU A 253 4.30 -42.77 -2.95
CA LEU A 253 4.78 -43.95 -2.25
C LEU A 253 3.67 -44.99 -2.07
N HIS A 254 2.46 -44.57 -1.68
CA HIS A 254 1.29 -45.44 -1.58
C HIS A 254 0.96 -46.12 -2.91
N LEU A 255 0.98 -45.34 -4.00
CA LEU A 255 0.70 -45.86 -5.34
C LEU A 255 1.76 -46.87 -5.81
N LEU A 256 3.04 -46.62 -5.51
CA LEU A 256 4.12 -47.59 -5.77
C LEU A 256 3.93 -48.89 -4.98
N THR A 257 3.52 -48.80 -3.72
CA THR A 257 3.23 -49.98 -2.89
C THR A 257 2.02 -50.75 -3.40
N GLU A 258 0.94 -50.07 -3.80
CA GLU A 258 -0.25 -50.73 -4.34
C GLU A 258 0.03 -51.49 -5.65
N LEU A 259 0.82 -50.91 -6.55
CA LEU A 259 1.20 -51.58 -7.80
C LEU A 259 2.13 -52.77 -7.57
N HIS A 260 3.00 -52.70 -6.56
CA HIS A 260 3.85 -53.81 -6.14
C HIS A 260 3.02 -54.96 -5.56
N ASP A 261 2.08 -54.65 -4.66
CA ASP A 261 1.18 -55.64 -4.04
C ASP A 261 0.27 -56.34 -5.06
N LYS A 262 -0.13 -55.64 -6.14
CA LYS A 262 -0.90 -56.20 -7.26
C LYS A 262 -0.07 -57.09 -8.18
N GLY A 263 1.26 -57.07 -8.05
CA GLY A 263 2.18 -57.81 -8.93
C GLY A 263 2.46 -57.14 -10.27
N ASP A 264 2.01 -55.88 -10.46
CA ASP A 264 2.25 -55.11 -11.68
C ASP A 264 3.69 -54.57 -11.77
N LEU A 265 4.42 -54.60 -10.64
CA LEU A 265 5.79 -54.10 -10.49
C LEU A 265 6.66 -55.18 -9.83
N SER A 266 7.80 -55.51 -10.45
CA SER A 266 8.77 -56.43 -9.85
C SER A 266 9.55 -55.77 -8.70
N ASP A 267 10.11 -56.57 -7.79
CA ASP A 267 10.88 -56.07 -6.63
C ASP A 267 12.02 -55.11 -7.01
N SER A 268 12.72 -55.39 -8.11
CA SER A 268 13.81 -54.54 -8.60
C SER A 268 13.31 -53.19 -9.11
N GLN A 269 12.19 -53.19 -9.84
CA GLN A 269 11.56 -51.99 -10.35
C GLN A 269 10.99 -51.13 -9.22
N PHE A 270 10.31 -51.74 -8.23
CA PHE A 270 9.83 -51.05 -7.04
C PHE A 270 10.96 -50.37 -6.26
N MET A 271 12.06 -51.09 -6.00
CA MET A 271 13.21 -50.55 -5.28
C MET A 271 13.89 -49.41 -6.03
N SER A 272 14.00 -49.50 -7.36
CA SER A 272 14.54 -48.41 -8.19
C SER A 272 13.65 -47.16 -8.16
N ALA A 273 12.33 -47.31 -8.26
CA ALA A 273 11.38 -46.22 -8.27
C ALA A 273 11.31 -45.52 -6.90
N LYS A 274 11.31 -46.29 -5.81
CA LYS A 274 11.39 -45.78 -4.44
C LYS A 274 12.67 -44.99 -4.20
N LYS A 275 13.82 -45.48 -4.71
CA LYS A 275 15.11 -44.78 -4.60
C LYS A 275 15.09 -43.43 -5.33
N ARG A 276 14.62 -43.40 -6.59
CA ARG A 276 14.51 -42.15 -7.37
C ARG A 276 13.57 -41.14 -6.69
N LEU A 277 12.46 -41.61 -6.12
CA LEU A 277 11.52 -40.75 -5.38
C LEU A 277 12.16 -40.13 -4.13
N ALA A 278 13.02 -40.88 -3.42
CA ALA A 278 13.75 -40.39 -2.26
C ALA A 278 14.85 -39.39 -2.63
N GLU A 279 15.55 -39.61 -3.75
CA GLU A 279 16.58 -38.69 -4.28
C GLU A 279 15.96 -37.33 -4.64
N VAL A 280 14.84 -37.31 -5.38
CA VAL A 280 14.13 -36.07 -5.73
C VAL A 280 13.72 -35.27 -4.49
N ARG A 281 13.27 -35.96 -3.43
CA ARG A 281 12.91 -35.29 -2.18
C ARG A 281 14.12 -34.68 -1.45
N GLN A 282 15.27 -35.35 -1.48
CA GLN A 282 16.50 -34.81 -0.87
C GLN A 282 17.00 -33.58 -1.64
N ASP A 283 16.92 -33.60 -2.96
CA ASP A 283 17.29 -32.45 -3.80
C ASP A 283 16.36 -31.25 -3.53
N ASP A 284 15.05 -31.48 -3.45
CA ASP A 284 14.07 -30.45 -3.08
C ASP A 284 14.33 -29.88 -1.68
N GLU A 285 14.55 -30.73 -0.67
CA GLU A 285 14.88 -30.31 0.72
C GLU A 285 16.17 -29.47 0.77
N LYS A 286 17.17 -29.81 -0.06
CA LYS A 286 18.44 -29.09 -0.15
C LYS A 286 18.27 -27.73 -0.84
N GLU A 287 17.53 -27.66 -1.94
CA GLU A 287 17.24 -26.40 -2.66
C GLU A 287 16.53 -25.39 -1.74
N LEU A 288 15.57 -25.82 -0.90
CA LEU A 288 14.97 -24.92 0.10
C LEU A 288 15.94 -24.47 1.17
N SER A 289 16.80 -25.38 1.65
CA SER A 289 17.76 -25.04 2.69
C SER A 289 18.74 -23.97 2.22
N GLU A 290 19.11 -24.02 0.93
CA GLU A 290 19.93 -23.00 0.27
C GLU A 290 19.15 -21.69 0.04
N LEU A 291 17.85 -21.77 -0.30
CA LEU A 291 16.95 -20.60 -0.41
C LEU A 291 16.71 -19.90 0.93
N ASP A 292 16.49 -20.64 2.02
CA ASP A 292 16.31 -20.10 3.37
C ASP A 292 17.62 -19.51 3.91
N ALA A 293 18.78 -20.11 3.58
CA ALA A 293 20.10 -19.60 3.94
C ALA A 293 20.51 -18.34 3.15
N SER A 294 20.01 -18.19 1.91
CA SER A 294 20.19 -16.97 1.11
C SER A 294 19.00 -16.03 1.36
N THR A 295 19.03 -15.23 2.43
CA THR A 295 18.05 -14.16 2.60
C THR A 295 18.30 -13.07 1.54
N GLY A 296 17.70 -13.24 0.36
CA GLY A 296 17.98 -12.37 -0.78
C GLY A 296 17.44 -12.84 -2.13
N MET A 297 16.19 -13.31 -2.23
CA MET A 297 15.37 -13.12 -3.45
C MET A 297 13.89 -13.43 -3.16
N ILE A 298 13.18 -12.46 -2.57
CA ILE A 298 11.72 -12.39 -2.66
C ILE A 298 11.38 -11.96 -4.09
N ALA A 299 11.23 -12.94 -4.99
CA ALA A 299 10.38 -12.94 -6.19
C ALA A 299 10.94 -13.83 -7.31
N ARG A 300 10.80 -15.16 -7.22
CA ARG A 300 10.76 -15.99 -8.45
C ARG A 300 10.19 -17.40 -8.24
N LYS A 301 8.88 -17.52 -8.03
CA LYS A 301 8.04 -18.63 -8.55
C LYS A 301 6.58 -18.46 -8.11
N LYS A 302 5.91 -17.47 -8.69
CA LYS A 302 4.43 -17.46 -8.76
C LYS A 302 4.00 -16.96 -10.14
N SER A 303 4.52 -17.63 -11.16
CA SER A 303 4.10 -17.43 -12.56
C SER A 303 4.24 -18.74 -13.34
N ILE A 304 3.91 -19.87 -12.71
CA ILE A 304 3.77 -21.13 -13.45
C ILE A 304 2.64 -21.91 -12.79
N ASP A 305 1.41 -21.61 -13.18
CA ASP A 305 0.29 -22.50 -12.92
C ASP A 305 -0.53 -22.71 -14.19
N ILE A 306 -0.99 -23.96 -14.31
CA ILE A 306 -1.94 -24.56 -15.25
C ILE A 306 -1.38 -25.11 -16.58
N SER A 307 -0.48 -24.45 -17.32
CA SER A 307 0.02 -25.02 -18.59
C SER A 307 1.09 -26.11 -18.39
N GLU A 308 2.02 -25.89 -17.45
CA GLU A 308 3.15 -26.78 -17.19
C GLU A 308 2.73 -28.09 -16.51
N ARG A 309 1.55 -28.14 -15.86
CA ARG A 309 1.01 -29.38 -15.27
C ARG A 309 0.54 -30.36 -16.35
N LYS A 310 0.07 -29.88 -17.50
CA LYS A 310 -0.26 -30.72 -18.66
C LYS A 310 1.01 -31.16 -19.38
N GLU A 311 1.92 -30.23 -19.60
CA GLU A 311 3.21 -30.50 -20.25
C GLU A 311 4.02 -31.53 -19.47
N ARG A 312 4.14 -31.41 -18.14
CA ARG A 312 4.80 -32.42 -17.29
C ARG A 312 4.03 -33.74 -17.19
N LEU A 313 2.70 -33.75 -17.37
CA LEU A 313 1.92 -34.99 -17.43
C LEU A 313 2.14 -35.72 -18.75
N ASP A 314 2.26 -34.96 -19.85
CA ASP A 314 2.46 -35.47 -21.19
C ASP A 314 3.92 -35.92 -21.39
N GLU A 315 4.91 -35.17 -20.88
CA GLU A 315 6.31 -35.59 -20.80
C GLU A 315 6.48 -36.84 -19.95
N ALA A 316 5.80 -36.92 -18.79
CA ALA A 316 5.84 -38.13 -17.97
C ALA A 316 5.24 -39.34 -18.70
N LYS A 317 4.09 -39.19 -19.36
CA LYS A 317 3.49 -40.26 -20.18
C LYS A 317 4.41 -40.69 -21.33
N GLN A 318 5.05 -39.73 -21.99
CA GLN A 318 5.95 -39.99 -23.11
C GLN A 318 7.24 -40.70 -22.66
N PHE A 319 7.79 -40.28 -21.51
CA PHE A 319 8.92 -40.93 -20.86
C PHE A 319 8.60 -42.39 -20.47
N PHE A 320 7.42 -42.66 -19.90
CA PHE A 320 7.01 -44.02 -19.56
C PHE A 320 6.70 -44.89 -20.80
N SER A 321 6.21 -44.31 -21.90
CA SER A 321 6.02 -45.06 -23.16
C SER A 321 7.33 -45.43 -23.84
N GLU A 322 8.34 -44.56 -23.82
CA GLU A 322 9.67 -44.86 -24.40
C GLU A 322 10.40 -45.97 -23.65
N ILE A 323 10.22 -46.06 -22.34
CA ILE A 323 10.78 -47.16 -21.53
C ILE A 323 10.07 -48.47 -21.88
N ALA A 324 8.75 -48.45 -22.05
CA ALA A 324 7.97 -49.64 -22.43
C ALA A 324 8.29 -50.15 -23.85
N GLU A 325 8.70 -49.27 -24.77
CA GLU A 325 9.10 -49.66 -26.13
C GLU A 325 10.55 -50.17 -26.25
N LYS A 326 11.46 -49.74 -25.36
CA LYS A 326 12.86 -50.20 -25.37
C LYS A 326 13.08 -51.58 -24.73
N GLU A 327 12.07 -52.16 -24.10
CA GLU A 327 12.12 -53.48 -23.45
C GLU A 327 11.35 -54.58 -24.24
N LYS A 328 11.02 -54.35 -25.52
CA LYS A 328 10.59 -55.39 -26.48
C LYS A 328 11.72 -55.77 -27.43
#